data_AF-A0A1I0NJ84-F1
#
_entry.id   AF-A0A1I0NJ84-F1
#
_cell.length_a   1.000
_cell.length_b   1.000
_cell.length_c   1.000
_cell.angle_alpha   90.00
_cell.angle_beta   90.00
_cell.angle_gamma   90.00
#
_symmetry.space_group_name_H-M   'P 1'
#
loop_
_entity.id
_entity.type
_entity.pdbx_description
1 polymer ?
#
loop_
_entity_poly.entity_id
_entity_poly.type
_entity_poly.pdbx_seq_one_letter_code
_entity_poly.pdbx_strand_id
1 'polypeptide(L)'
;MVGVDQGSMILFSDFEHDGEMWTGSGARKLVTPVGFSEHFLSPPSVHVSVSMWDLDKRTNARADIAADAITETGFQIIFRTWGDTRVARMRVNWTAIGEVRGDDDWDV
;
A
#
# COMPACT_ATOMS: atom_id res chain seq x y z
N MET A 1 -16.53 11.09 -15.57
CA MET A 1 -16.32 11.98 -14.39
C MET A 1 -14.96 11.67 -13.77
N VAL A 2 -14.33 12.56 -12.99
CA VAL A 2 -13.10 12.21 -12.23
C VAL A 2 -13.50 11.68 -10.86
N GLY A 3 -13.21 10.42 -10.60
CA GLY A 3 -13.39 9.78 -9.30
C GLY A 3 -12.12 9.83 -8.46
N VAL A 4 -12.29 9.86 -7.14
CA VAL A 4 -11.20 9.78 -6.17
C VAL A 4 -11.58 8.75 -5.11
N ASP A 5 -10.73 7.73 -4.96
CA ASP A 5 -10.80 6.78 -3.87
C ASP A 5 -9.54 6.87 -3.02
N GLN A 6 -9.65 6.63 -1.72
CA GLN A 6 -8.52 6.75 -0.80
C GLN A 6 -8.73 5.92 0.46
N GLY A 7 -7.62 5.50 1.05
CA GLY A 7 -7.64 4.71 2.26
C GLY A 7 -6.37 4.81 3.08
N SER A 8 -6.45 4.27 4.30
CA SER A 8 -5.33 4.13 5.22
C SER A 8 -5.38 2.75 5.84
N MET A 9 -4.26 2.04 5.86
CA MET A 9 -4.19 0.70 6.45
C MET A 9 -2.86 0.43 7.14
N ILE A 10 -2.91 -0.38 8.20
CA ILE A 10 -1.72 -0.98 8.80
C ILE A 10 -1.35 -2.18 7.93
N LEU A 11 -0.16 -2.17 7.35
CA LEU A 11 0.31 -3.29 6.52
C LEU A 11 0.67 -4.49 7.39
N PHE A 12 1.32 -4.24 8.54
CA PHE A 12 1.71 -5.26 9.52
C PHE A 12 2.05 -4.62 10.87
N SER A 13 2.05 -5.46 11.92
CA SER A 13 2.42 -5.15 13.31
C SER A 13 3.18 -6.34 13.90
N ASP A 14 4.43 -6.50 13.49
CA ASP A 14 5.23 -7.73 13.69
C ASP A 14 5.95 -7.77 15.04
N PHE A 15 6.03 -6.66 15.78
CA PHE A 15 6.58 -6.66 17.14
C PHE A 15 5.79 -7.55 18.11
N GLU A 16 4.48 -7.66 17.91
CA GLU A 16 3.60 -8.43 18.80
C GLU A 16 3.77 -9.95 18.64
N HIS A 17 4.38 -10.41 17.54
CA HIS A 17 4.42 -11.83 17.15
C HIS A 17 5.79 -12.32 16.67
N ASP A 18 6.86 -11.53 16.86
CA ASP A 18 8.20 -11.81 16.32
C ASP A 18 8.22 -12.06 14.79
N GLY A 19 7.39 -11.31 14.07
CA GLY A 19 7.18 -11.49 12.63
C GLY A 19 8.42 -11.18 11.77
N GLU A 20 8.36 -11.58 10.49
CA GLU A 20 9.49 -11.54 9.56
C GLU A 20 10.08 -10.14 9.41
N MET A 21 9.26 -9.09 9.46
CA MET A 21 9.71 -7.71 9.34
C MET A 21 10.45 -7.20 10.58
N TRP A 22 10.20 -7.82 11.74
CA TRP A 22 10.84 -7.48 13.01
C TRP A 22 12.13 -8.29 13.25
N THR A 23 12.11 -9.60 12.98
CA THR A 23 13.19 -10.51 13.39
C THR A 23 14.13 -10.93 12.25
N GLY A 24 13.66 -10.87 11.01
CA GLY A 24 14.42 -11.36 9.86
C GLY A 24 15.67 -10.54 9.54
N SER A 25 16.39 -10.95 8.50
CA SER A 25 17.48 -10.18 7.88
C SER A 25 17.47 -10.35 6.37
N GLY A 26 18.19 -9.50 5.63
CA GLY A 26 18.22 -9.55 4.16
C GLY A 26 16.94 -9.00 3.54
N ALA A 27 16.72 -9.27 2.25
CA ALA A 27 15.58 -8.74 1.51
C ALA A 27 14.27 -9.39 1.97
N ARG A 28 13.30 -8.55 2.35
CA ARG A 28 11.95 -8.97 2.75
C ARG A 28 10.93 -8.13 2.03
N LYS A 29 9.79 -8.74 1.70
CA LYS A 29 8.71 -8.13 0.92
C LYS A 29 7.35 -8.53 1.48
N LEU A 30 6.46 -7.57 1.63
CA LEU A 30 5.04 -7.81 1.84
C LEU A 30 4.25 -7.28 0.65
N VAL A 31 3.24 -8.05 0.23
CA VAL A 31 2.29 -7.67 -0.82
C VAL A 31 0.92 -7.59 -0.19
N THR A 32 0.26 -6.45 -0.30
CA THR A 32 -1.07 -6.24 0.26
C THR A 32 -2.03 -5.81 -0.86
N PRO A 33 -3.01 -6.64 -1.23
CA PRO A 33 -4.02 -6.25 -2.21
C PRO A 33 -4.97 -5.23 -1.61
N VAL A 34 -5.35 -4.25 -2.44
CA VAL A 34 -6.34 -3.22 -2.11
C VAL A 34 -7.37 -3.20 -3.23
N GLY A 35 -8.65 -3.37 -2.87
CA GLY A 35 -9.77 -3.16 -3.78
C GLY A 35 -10.27 -1.73 -3.69
N PHE A 36 -10.61 -1.14 -4.83
CA PHE A 36 -11.33 0.13 -4.87
C PHE A 36 -12.80 -0.07 -4.47
N SER A 37 -13.40 0.97 -3.90
CA SER A 37 -14.81 1.01 -3.51
C SER A 37 -15.76 1.00 -4.71
N GLU A 38 -15.28 1.48 -5.86
CA GLU A 38 -15.97 1.43 -7.16
C GLU A 38 -14.99 1.06 -8.29
N HIS A 39 -15.54 0.68 -9.45
CA HIS A 39 -14.76 0.34 -10.64
C HIS A 39 -14.41 1.61 -11.43
N PHE A 40 -13.11 1.85 -11.68
CA PHE A 40 -12.67 2.89 -12.60
C PHE A 40 -12.82 2.44 -14.07
N LEU A 41 -13.06 3.36 -15.01
CA LEU A 41 -13.21 3.00 -16.43
C LEU A 41 -11.91 2.53 -17.09
N SER A 42 -10.76 2.90 -16.51
CA SER A 42 -9.42 2.44 -16.87
C SER A 42 -8.53 2.46 -15.62
N PRO A 43 -7.37 1.77 -15.61
CA PRO A 43 -6.50 1.75 -14.44
C PRO A 43 -6.14 3.17 -13.96
N PRO A 44 -6.48 3.56 -12.72
CA PRO A 44 -6.31 4.92 -12.23
C PRO A 44 -4.83 5.23 -11.92
N SER A 45 -4.52 6.51 -11.73
CA SER A 45 -3.25 6.89 -11.12
C SER A 45 -3.32 6.63 -9.61
N VAL A 46 -2.39 5.84 -9.08
CA VAL A 46 -2.34 5.49 -7.65
C VAL A 46 -1.08 6.06 -7.01
N HIS A 47 -1.26 6.78 -5.90
CA HIS A 47 -0.19 7.23 -5.02
C HIS A 47 -0.25 6.48 -3.69
N VAL A 48 0.89 6.02 -3.20
CA VAL A 48 1.05 5.42 -1.87
C VAL A 48 2.06 6.24 -1.06
N SER A 49 1.79 6.40 0.23
CA SER A 49 2.65 7.17 1.13
C SER A 49 2.70 6.53 2.52
N VAL A 50 3.87 6.56 3.15
CA VAL A 50 4.01 6.13 4.55
C VAL A 50 3.35 7.19 5.44
N SER A 51 2.39 6.77 6.26
CA SER A 51 1.71 7.64 7.22
C SER A 51 2.10 7.38 8.68
N MET A 52 2.65 6.20 8.99
CA MET A 52 3.34 5.91 10.24
C MET A 52 4.34 4.77 10.06
N TRP A 53 5.46 4.87 10.74
CA TRP A 53 6.48 3.83 10.83
C TRP A 53 6.98 3.69 12.27
N ASP A 54 7.21 2.45 12.69
CA ASP A 54 7.85 2.10 13.96
C ASP A 54 9.03 1.17 13.66
N LEU A 55 10.24 1.63 13.93
CA LEU A 55 11.51 1.02 13.53
C LEU A 55 12.44 0.87 14.73
N ASP A 56 13.24 -0.19 14.75
CA ASP A 56 14.30 -0.32 15.74
C ASP A 56 15.36 0.78 15.55
N LYS A 57 15.78 1.41 16.66
CA LYS A 57 16.72 2.53 16.64
C LYS A 57 18.20 2.13 16.44
N ARG A 58 18.54 0.84 16.47
CA ARG A 58 19.93 0.35 16.47
C ARG A 58 20.46 0.06 15.08
N THR A 59 19.59 -0.04 14.07
CA THR A 59 19.97 -0.31 12.68
C THR A 59 19.47 0.80 11.76
N ASN A 60 20.04 0.89 10.55
CA ASN A 60 19.65 1.95 9.62
C ASN A 60 18.22 1.70 9.13
N ALA A 61 17.43 2.77 9.03
CA ALA A 61 16.12 2.73 8.41
C ALA A 61 16.24 2.56 6.90
N ARG A 62 15.75 1.43 6.38
CA ARG A 62 15.69 1.13 4.95
C ARG A 62 14.34 0.53 4.60
N ALA A 63 13.55 1.25 3.83
CA ALA A 63 12.24 0.81 3.37
C ALA A 63 11.93 1.39 1.99
N ASP A 64 11.12 0.65 1.23
CA ASP A 64 10.57 1.06 -0.05
C ASP A 64 9.07 0.72 -0.06
N ILE A 65 8.25 1.62 -0.63
CA ILE A 65 6.83 1.39 -0.87
C ILE A 65 6.48 1.71 -2.31
N ALA A 66 5.66 0.86 -2.92
CA ALA A 66 5.19 1.07 -4.29
C ALA A 66 3.73 0.62 -4.42
N ALA A 67 3.01 1.30 -5.31
CA ALA A 67 1.81 0.74 -5.92
C ALA A 67 2.22 -0.09 -7.13
N ASP A 68 1.67 -1.29 -7.28
CA ASP A 68 1.96 -2.21 -8.38
C ASP A 68 0.66 -2.93 -8.80
N ALA A 69 0.68 -3.59 -9.96
CA ALA A 69 -0.44 -4.36 -10.50
C ALA A 69 -1.79 -3.59 -10.45
N ILE A 70 -1.77 -2.32 -10.86
CA ILE A 70 -2.96 -1.45 -10.87
C ILE A 70 -3.91 -1.90 -11.98
N THR A 71 -5.15 -2.16 -11.61
CA THR A 71 -6.28 -2.47 -12.50
C THR A 71 -7.41 -1.47 -12.27
N GLU A 72 -8.52 -1.64 -12.93
CA GLU A 72 -9.74 -0.86 -12.76
C GLU A 72 -10.44 -1.10 -11.40
N THR A 73 -10.15 -2.23 -10.75
CA THR A 73 -10.83 -2.70 -9.53
C THR A 73 -9.95 -2.66 -8.29
N GLY A 74 -8.64 -2.49 -8.45
CA GLY A 74 -7.73 -2.45 -7.32
C GLY A 74 -6.27 -2.35 -7.73
N PHE A 75 -5.39 -2.55 -6.76
CA PHE A 75 -3.95 -2.56 -6.94
C PHE A 75 -3.28 -3.35 -5.80
N GLN A 76 -1.96 -3.43 -5.83
CA GLN A 76 -1.16 -4.00 -4.75
C GLN A 76 -0.25 -2.94 -4.14
N ILE A 77 -0.28 -2.83 -2.81
CA ILE A 77 0.77 -2.14 -2.07
C ILE A 77 1.92 -3.12 -1.86
N ILE A 78 3.10 -2.74 -2.31
CA ILE A 78 4.33 -3.48 -2.09
C ILE A 78 5.16 -2.75 -1.05
N PHE A 79 5.42 -3.40 0.08
CA PHE A 79 6.40 -2.94 1.06
C PHE A 79 7.67 -3.78 0.97
N ARG A 80 8.84 -3.15 0.99
CA ARG A 80 10.13 -3.83 1.03
C ARG A 80 11.03 -3.22 2.10
N THR A 81 11.87 -4.07 2.67
CA THR A 81 12.97 -3.68 3.55
C THR A 81 14.15 -4.63 3.33
N TRP A 82 15.35 -4.25 3.78
CA TRP A 82 16.53 -5.07 3.59
C TRP A 82 17.61 -4.86 4.65
N GLY A 83 18.60 -5.75 4.63
CA GLY A 83 19.73 -5.75 5.55
C GLY A 83 19.31 -6.16 6.96
N ASP A 84 19.79 -5.43 7.95
CA ASP A 84 19.52 -5.62 9.37
C ASP A 84 18.40 -4.72 9.91
N THR A 85 17.70 -4.00 9.03
CA THR A 85 16.55 -3.15 9.40
C THR A 85 15.49 -3.98 10.12
N ARG A 86 14.90 -3.45 11.19
CA ARG A 86 13.76 -4.09 11.88
C ARG A 86 12.58 -3.14 11.92
N VAL A 87 11.42 -3.61 11.47
CA VAL A 87 10.19 -2.83 11.33
C VAL A 87 9.13 -3.45 12.23
N ALA A 88 8.79 -2.76 13.31
CA ALA A 88 7.77 -3.19 14.25
C ALA A 88 6.37 -3.01 13.67
N ARG A 89 6.12 -1.86 13.04
CA ARG A 89 4.81 -1.51 12.49
C ARG A 89 4.93 -0.55 11.31
N MET A 90 4.04 -0.71 10.34
CA MET A 90 3.96 0.18 9.18
C MET A 90 2.50 0.49 8.84
N ARG A 91 2.18 1.77 8.68
CA ARG A 91 0.89 2.25 8.16
C ARG A 91 1.12 3.06 6.88
N VAL A 92 0.28 2.79 5.89
CA VAL A 92 0.33 3.43 4.58
C VAL A 92 -1.02 4.05 4.27
N ASN A 93 -0.97 5.25 3.70
CA ASN A 93 -2.11 5.88 3.04
C ASN A 93 -1.98 5.68 1.53
N TRP A 94 -3.12 5.59 0.85
CA TRP A 94 -3.16 5.55 -0.59
C TRP A 94 -4.29 6.42 -1.13
N THR A 95 -4.11 6.90 -2.36
CA THR A 95 -5.11 7.66 -3.12
C THR A 95 -5.07 7.20 -4.57
N ALA A 96 -6.24 6.91 -5.14
CA ALA A 96 -6.45 6.59 -6.54
C ALA A 96 -7.28 7.70 -7.19
N ILE A 97 -6.83 8.21 -8.34
CA ILE A 97 -7.53 9.23 -9.11
C ILE A 97 -7.66 8.73 -10.54
N GLY A 98 -8.89 8.66 -11.05
CA GLY A 98 -9.16 8.11 -12.36
C GLY A 98 -10.54 8.44 -12.88
N GLU A 99 -10.85 7.94 -14.06
CA GLU A 99 -12.14 8.14 -14.68
C GLU A 99 -13.17 7.15 -14.13
N VAL A 100 -14.37 7.63 -13.80
CA VAL A 100 -15.51 6.81 -13.36
C VAL A 100 -16.74 7.15 -14.21
N ARG A 101 -17.69 6.20 -14.28
CA ARG A 101 -18.97 6.42 -14.96
C ARG A 101 -19.67 7.64 -14.37
N GLY A 102 -20.23 8.49 -15.23
CA GLY A 102 -21.10 9.56 -14.78
C GLY A 102 -22.48 9.02 -14.41
N ASP A 103 -23.21 9.71 -13.52
CA ASP A 103 -24.60 9.37 -13.19
C ASP A 103 -25.54 9.46 -14.41
N ASP A 104 -25.13 10.16 -15.47
CA ASP A 104 -25.87 10.30 -16.73
C ASP A 104 -25.53 9.21 -17.78
N ASP A 105 -24.53 8.35 -17.53
CA ASP A 105 -24.14 7.27 -18.45
C ASP A 105 -25.03 6.04 -18.23
N TRP A 106 -26.21 6.03 -18.86
CA TRP A 106 -27.08 4.85 -18.95
C TRP A 106 -26.54 3.87 -20.00
N ASP A 107 -26.43 2.59 -19.64
CA ASP A 107 -26.17 1.51 -20.60
C ASP A 107 -27.43 1.34 -21.50
N VAL A 108 -27.41 1.92 -22.71
CA VAL A 108 -28.44 1.71 -23.76
C VAL A 108 -28.15 0.42 -24.53
#